data_AF-A0A9P6LRS9-F1
#
_entry.id   AF-A0A9P6LRS9-F1
#
_cell.length_a   1.000
_cell.length_b   1.000
_cell.length_c   1.000
_cell.angle_alpha   90.00
_cell.angle_beta   90.00
_cell.angle_gamma   90.00
#
_symmetry.space_group_name_H-M   'P 1'
#
loop_
_entity.id
_entity.type
_entity.pdbx_description
1 polymer ?
#
loop_
_entity_poly.entity_id
_entity_poly.type
_entity_poly.pdbx_seq_one_letter_code
_entity_poly.pdbx_strand_id
1 'polypeptide(L)'
;MNDSGSAVKKLMDLYQITDPKKLIVVSDDINTLPGALAIQDGGDLKSLAGQKGQENIATSLGTTNFIRFRLGVGKPPSGSTMTIPQWVLGPFGQENKEMDLFAWLMGHTTQALLEYVQTNDLKQCRKKFARSRKIPSGLTPTDSLIYPVLIEGM
;
A
#
# COMPACT_ATOMS: atom_id res chain seq x y z
N MET A 1 4.71 3.02 12.81
CA MET A 1 3.50 3.07 11.96
C MET A 1 2.35 3.87 12.57
N ASN A 2 2.17 3.87 13.89
CA ASN A 2 0.95 4.42 14.52
C ASN A 2 0.90 5.95 14.67
N ASP A 3 1.96 6.67 14.29
CA ASP A 3 2.04 8.14 14.39
C ASP A 3 2.19 8.84 13.02
N SER A 4 1.84 8.14 11.93
CA SER A 4 1.97 8.67 10.57
C SER A 4 1.12 9.92 10.33
N GLY A 5 -0.01 10.07 11.02
CA GLY A 5 -0.95 11.17 10.86
C GLY A 5 -0.38 12.53 11.27
N SER A 6 0.47 12.59 12.29
CA SER A 6 1.12 13.85 12.69
C SER A 6 2.05 14.38 11.59
N ALA A 7 2.82 13.49 10.96
CA ALA A 7 3.71 13.84 9.85
C ALA A 7 2.91 14.26 8.61
N VAL A 8 1.88 13.48 8.24
CA VAL A 8 1.01 13.80 7.10
C VAL A 8 0.32 15.14 7.29
N LYS A 9 -0.26 15.40 8.46
CA LYS A 9 -0.92 16.67 8.76
C LYS A 9 0.04 17.86 8.62
N LYS A 10 1.24 17.76 9.21
CA LYS A 10 2.27 18.80 9.11
C LYS A 10 2.66 19.10 7.66
N LEU A 11 2.81 18.08 6.83
CA LEU A 11 3.12 18.27 5.40
C LEU A 11 1.96 18.91 4.64
N MET A 12 0.72 18.48 4.88
CA MET A 12 -0.45 19.09 4.25
C MET A 12 -0.62 20.56 4.64
N ASP A 13 -0.42 20.89 5.93
CA ASP A 13 -0.45 22.27 6.42
C ASP A 13 0.66 23.12 5.77
N LEU A 14 1.89 22.59 5.73
CA LEU A 14 3.06 23.28 5.16
C LEU A 14 2.88 23.60 3.67
N TYR A 15 2.38 22.65 2.89
CA TYR A 15 2.15 22.80 1.45
C TYR A 15 0.75 23.35 1.12
N GLN A 16 -0.03 23.75 2.13
CA GLN A 16 -1.38 24.29 1.98
C GLN A 16 -2.31 23.37 1.17
N ILE A 17 -2.14 22.05 1.32
CA ILE A 17 -2.97 21.04 0.68
C ILE A 17 -4.25 20.90 1.51
N THR A 18 -5.31 21.59 1.08
CA THR A 18 -6.61 21.59 1.77
C THR A 18 -7.55 20.48 1.32
N ASP A 19 -7.39 19.97 0.10
CA ASP A 19 -8.19 18.88 -0.44
C ASP A 19 -7.57 17.51 -0.06
N PRO A 20 -8.23 16.69 0.79
CA PRO A 20 -7.74 15.38 1.16
C PRO A 20 -7.57 14.43 -0.03
N LYS A 21 -8.26 14.65 -1.16
CA LYS A 21 -8.12 13.82 -2.36
C LYS A 21 -6.76 13.98 -3.05
N LYS A 22 -6.00 15.04 -2.71
CA LYS A 22 -4.61 15.20 -3.15
C LYS A 22 -3.62 14.35 -2.35
N LEU A 23 -4.06 13.75 -1.24
CA LEU A 23 -3.28 12.79 -0.48
C LEU A 23 -3.55 11.37 -1.01
N ILE A 24 -2.47 10.68 -1.37
CA ILE A 24 -2.48 9.25 -1.68
C ILE A 24 -1.71 8.53 -0.59
N VAL A 25 -2.36 7.60 0.10
CA VAL A 25 -1.73 6.74 1.10
C VAL A 25 -1.51 5.36 0.50
N VAL A 26 -0.25 4.93 0.45
CA VAL A 26 0.15 3.60 0.02
C VAL A 26 0.50 2.77 1.25
N SER A 27 -0.09 1.59 1.43
CA SER A 27 0.23 0.71 2.56
C SER A 27 0.04 -0.76 2.21
N ASP A 28 0.68 -1.63 2.97
CA ASP A 28 0.34 -3.05 3.02
C ASP A 28 -1.10 -3.25 3.54
N ASP A 29 -1.75 -4.34 3.12
CA ASP A 29 -3.09 -4.70 3.55
C ASP A 29 -3.29 -6.20 3.65
N ILE A 30 -3.61 -6.64 4.87
CA ILE A 30 -3.87 -8.04 5.19
C ILE A 30 -5.23 -8.51 4.66
N ASN A 31 -6.16 -7.60 4.39
CA ASN A 31 -7.49 -7.95 3.90
C ASN A 31 -7.56 -8.02 2.36
N THR A 32 -6.53 -7.53 1.69
CA THR A 32 -6.35 -7.66 0.24
C THR A 32 -5.52 -8.91 -0.03
N LEU A 33 -5.91 -9.68 -1.07
CA LEU A 33 -5.23 -10.93 -1.44
C LEU A 33 -3.74 -10.67 -1.76
N PRO A 34 -2.82 -11.58 -1.38
CA PRO A 34 -1.41 -11.48 -1.75
C PRO A 34 -1.21 -11.18 -3.24
N GLY A 35 -0.39 -10.17 -3.54
CA GLY A 35 -0.12 -9.78 -4.93
C GLY A 35 -1.24 -9.00 -5.62
N ALA A 36 -2.33 -8.67 -4.93
CA ALA A 36 -3.39 -7.82 -5.47
C ALA A 36 -3.25 -6.38 -4.99
N LEU A 37 -3.57 -5.43 -5.88
CA LEU A 37 -3.69 -4.02 -5.55
C LEU A 37 -5.17 -3.66 -5.38
N ALA A 38 -5.52 -3.02 -4.27
CA ALA A 38 -6.83 -2.42 -4.09
C ALA A 38 -6.72 -0.88 -4.04
N ILE A 39 -7.49 -0.19 -4.88
CA ILE A 39 -7.49 1.28 -4.95
C ILE A 39 -8.84 1.81 -4.46
N GLN A 40 -8.84 2.67 -3.45
CA GLN A 40 -10.04 3.23 -2.83
C GLN A 40 -10.00 4.77 -2.82
N ASP A 41 -11.16 5.39 -3.08
CA ASP A 41 -11.36 6.85 -2.97
C ASP A 41 -12.18 7.05 -1.70
N GLY A 42 -11.54 7.58 -0.66
CA GLY A 42 -12.12 7.72 0.66
C GLY A 42 -12.54 6.39 1.30
N GLY A 43 -13.67 6.40 2.01
CA GLY A 43 -14.25 5.25 2.69
C GLY A 43 -14.85 5.63 4.05
N ASP A 44 -15.38 4.64 4.76
CA ASP A 44 -15.84 4.82 6.14
C ASP A 44 -14.75 4.38 7.15
N LEU A 45 -14.98 4.68 8.43
CA LEU A 45 -14.06 4.25 9.50
C LEU A 45 -13.92 2.73 9.56
N LYS A 46 -14.96 1.97 9.18
CA LYS A 46 -14.89 0.49 9.14
C LYS A 46 -13.86 0.01 8.12
N SER A 47 -13.74 0.69 6.98
CA SER A 47 -12.75 0.37 5.96
C SER A 47 -11.30 0.68 6.36
N LEU A 48 -11.09 1.33 7.51
CA LEU A 48 -9.78 1.58 8.10
C LEU A 48 -9.45 0.60 9.25
N ALA A 49 -10.45 -0.14 9.73
CA ALA A 49 -10.31 -0.99 10.91
C ALA A 49 -9.16 -2.00 10.78
N GLY A 50 -8.21 -1.93 11.71
CA GLY A 50 -7.03 -2.79 11.76
C GLY A 50 -5.82 -2.23 11.01
N GLN A 51 -5.97 -1.10 10.31
CA GLN A 51 -4.91 -0.39 9.60
C GLN A 51 -4.46 0.84 10.40
N LYS A 52 -3.74 0.60 11.51
CA LYS A 52 -3.40 1.63 12.52
C LYS A 52 -2.79 2.91 11.95
N GLY A 53 -1.97 2.81 10.91
CA GLY A 53 -1.39 3.98 10.24
C GLY A 53 -2.45 4.82 9.50
N GLN A 54 -3.36 4.17 8.77
CA GLN A 54 -4.44 4.88 8.06
C GLN A 54 -5.49 5.43 9.03
N GLU A 55 -5.79 4.70 10.12
CA GLU A 55 -6.64 5.19 11.22
C GLU A 55 -6.05 6.46 11.83
N ASN A 56 -4.75 6.46 12.16
CA ASN A 56 -4.08 7.61 12.75
C ASN A 56 -4.05 8.83 11.80
N ILE A 57 -3.86 8.60 10.49
CA ILE A 57 -3.99 9.65 9.47
C ILE A 57 -5.41 10.22 9.46
N ALA A 58 -6.43 9.36 9.41
CA ALA A 58 -7.81 9.81 9.38
C ALA A 58 -8.21 10.61 10.61
N THR A 59 -7.80 10.17 11.81
CA THR A 59 -8.00 10.91 13.06
C THR A 59 -7.27 12.25 13.05
N SER A 60 -6.02 12.29 12.57
CA SER A 60 -5.22 13.53 12.55
C SER A 60 -5.76 14.57 11.57
N LEU A 61 -6.34 14.13 10.45
CA LEU A 61 -6.93 15.00 9.44
C LEU A 61 -8.42 15.29 9.68
N GLY A 62 -9.09 14.55 10.58
CA GLY A 62 -10.53 14.64 10.79
C GLY A 62 -11.37 14.14 9.60
N THR A 63 -10.79 13.32 8.72
CA THR A 63 -11.45 12.85 7.50
C THR A 63 -10.86 11.53 7.00
N THR A 64 -11.71 10.74 6.33
CA THR A 64 -11.32 9.50 5.65
C THR A 64 -11.21 9.68 4.12
N ASN A 65 -11.39 10.91 3.60
CA ASN A 65 -11.60 11.19 2.17
C ASN A 65 -10.34 11.18 1.30
N PHE A 66 -9.21 10.68 1.80
CA PHE A 66 -7.98 10.54 1.02
C PHE A 66 -7.99 9.26 0.17
N ILE A 67 -7.16 9.26 -0.88
CA ILE A 67 -7.04 8.11 -1.79
C ILE A 67 -6.13 7.07 -1.15
N ARG A 68 -6.44 5.79 -1.33
CA ARG A 68 -5.69 4.68 -0.75
C ARG A 68 -5.32 3.64 -1.79
N PHE A 69 -4.04 3.28 -1.82
CA PHE A 69 -3.48 2.19 -2.61
C PHE A 69 -3.01 1.11 -1.62
N ARG A 70 -3.74 0.01 -1.58
CA ARG A 70 -3.54 -1.07 -0.61
C ARG A 70 -2.90 -2.26 -1.28
N LEU A 71 -1.68 -2.59 -0.88
CA LEU A 71 -0.88 -3.69 -1.39
C LEU A 71 -1.22 -4.95 -0.59
N GLY A 72 -1.84 -5.93 -1.23
CA GLY A 72 -2.20 -7.17 -0.57
C GLY A 72 -0.99 -7.98 -0.13
N VAL A 73 -0.84 -8.13 1.18
CA VAL A 73 0.12 -9.04 1.83
C VAL A 73 -0.57 -10.28 2.41
N GLY A 74 -1.90 -10.29 2.41
CA GLY A 74 -2.71 -11.39 2.94
C GLY A 74 -2.62 -11.58 4.44
N LYS A 75 -3.21 -12.68 4.91
CA LYS A 75 -3.24 -13.09 6.32
C LYS A 75 -2.33 -14.28 6.54
N PRO A 76 -1.92 -14.53 7.79
CA PRO A 76 -1.32 -15.81 8.17
C PRO A 76 -2.14 -16.99 7.62
N PRO A 77 -1.47 -18.06 7.15
CA PRO A 77 -2.15 -19.27 6.70
C PRO A 77 -3.09 -19.82 7.77
N SER A 78 -4.22 -20.38 7.34
CA SER A 78 -5.18 -21.03 8.25
C SER A 78 -4.48 -22.11 9.08
N GLY A 79 -4.60 -22.03 10.41
CA GLY A 79 -3.93 -22.94 11.34
C GLY A 79 -2.56 -22.46 11.82
N SER A 80 -2.06 -21.33 11.32
CA SER A 80 -0.88 -20.66 11.90
C SER A 80 -1.18 -20.09 13.29
N THR A 81 -0.22 -20.20 14.20
CA THR A 81 -0.25 -19.56 15.53
C THR A 81 0.23 -18.10 15.51
N MET A 82 0.67 -17.60 14.35
CA MET A 82 1.16 -16.23 14.21
C MET A 82 0.03 -15.21 14.39
N THR A 83 0.30 -14.21 15.22
CA THR A 83 -0.56 -13.02 15.35
C THR A 83 -0.37 -12.08 14.14
N ILE A 84 -1.34 -11.21 13.88
CA ILE A 84 -1.24 -10.20 12.80
C ILE A 84 0.02 -9.32 12.95
N PRO A 85 0.39 -8.80 14.14
CA PRO A 85 1.63 -8.07 14.31
C PRO A 85 2.88 -8.88 13.94
N GLN A 86 2.94 -10.16 14.32
CA GLN A 86 4.06 -11.04 13.95
C GLN A 86 4.13 -11.31 12.45
N TRP A 87 2.97 -11.36 11.78
CA TRP A 87 2.89 -11.53 10.34
C TRP A 87 3.44 -10.33 9.58
N VAL A 88 2.97 -9.13 9.89
CA VAL A 88 3.37 -7.90 9.17
C VAL A 88 4.79 -7.44 9.52
N LEU A 89 5.33 -7.85 10.66
CA LEU A 89 6.72 -7.59 11.06
C LEU A 89 7.66 -8.77 10.74
N GLY A 90 7.12 -9.88 10.23
CA GLY A 90 7.88 -11.07 9.92
C GLY A 90 8.73 -10.90 8.65
N PRO A 91 9.84 -11.63 8.52
CA PRO A 91 10.57 -11.69 7.27
C PRO A 91 9.75 -12.43 6.20
N PHE A 92 10.06 -12.19 4.93
CA PHE A 92 9.56 -13.04 3.84
C PHE A 92 10.02 -14.50 4.02
N GLY A 93 9.19 -15.45 3.58
CA GLY A 93 9.51 -16.88 3.65
C GLY A 93 10.78 -17.26 2.89
N GLN A 94 11.41 -18.38 3.30
CA GLN A 94 12.72 -18.83 2.80
C GLN A 94 12.78 -19.10 1.28
N GLU A 95 11.65 -19.40 0.63
CA GLU A 95 11.63 -19.69 -0.81
C GLU A 95 11.65 -18.43 -1.70
N ASN A 96 11.77 -17.22 -1.12
CA ASN A 96 11.75 -15.90 -1.78
C ASN A 96 10.52 -15.58 -2.67
N LYS A 97 9.63 -16.52 -2.95
CA LYS A 97 8.42 -16.33 -3.78
C LYS A 97 7.53 -15.19 -3.28
N GLU A 98 7.43 -15.02 -1.96
CA GLU A 98 6.68 -13.91 -1.35
C GLU A 98 7.35 -12.56 -1.62
N MET A 99 8.68 -12.52 -1.57
CA MET A 99 9.47 -11.34 -1.90
C MET A 99 9.37 -11.00 -3.38
N ASP A 100 9.48 -11.99 -4.27
CA ASP A 100 9.33 -11.80 -5.72
C ASP A 100 7.94 -11.27 -6.08
N LEU A 101 6.90 -11.82 -5.44
CA LEU A 101 5.53 -11.37 -5.61
C LEU A 101 5.34 -9.94 -5.12
N PHE A 102 5.91 -9.61 -3.96
CA PHE A 102 5.82 -8.28 -3.40
C PHE A 102 6.61 -7.25 -4.21
N ALA A 103 7.80 -7.61 -4.71
CA ALA A 103 8.60 -6.81 -5.63
C ALA A 103 7.81 -6.49 -6.92
N TRP A 104 7.19 -7.50 -7.50
CA TRP A 104 6.29 -7.32 -8.64
C TRP A 104 5.12 -6.38 -8.31
N LEU A 105 4.47 -6.58 -7.15
CA LEU A 105 3.35 -5.75 -6.71
C LEU A 105 3.76 -4.29 -6.51
N MET A 106 4.96 -4.02 -5.99
CA MET A 106 5.50 -2.66 -5.90
C MET A 106 5.65 -2.03 -7.29
N GLY A 107 6.27 -2.73 -8.25
CA GLY A 107 6.40 -2.25 -9.62
C GLY A 107 5.03 -1.99 -10.28
N HIS A 108 4.07 -2.90 -10.10
CA HIS A 108 2.69 -2.76 -10.57
C HIS A 108 1.97 -1.57 -9.93
N THR A 109 2.21 -1.32 -8.64
CA THR A 109 1.68 -0.17 -7.91
C THR A 109 2.27 1.14 -8.42
N THR A 110 3.57 1.18 -8.70
CA THR A 110 4.24 2.35 -9.29
C THR A 110 3.62 2.70 -10.65
N GLN A 111 3.39 1.70 -11.51
CA GLN A 111 2.72 1.92 -12.80
C GLN A 111 1.29 2.46 -12.61
N ALA A 112 0.56 1.96 -11.62
CA ALA A 112 -0.78 2.46 -11.30
C ALA A 112 -0.76 3.93 -10.82
N LEU A 113 0.21 4.30 -9.99
CA LEU A 113 0.38 5.68 -9.52
C LEU A 113 0.73 6.62 -10.68
N LEU A 114 1.65 6.21 -11.56
CA LEU A 114 2.02 7.00 -12.75
C LEU A 114 0.83 7.22 -13.68
N GLU A 115 0.05 6.16 -13.96
CA GLU A 115 -1.18 6.28 -14.74
C GLU A 115 -2.14 7.27 -14.09
N TYR A 116 -2.38 7.14 -12.77
CA TYR A 116 -3.32 8.02 -12.08
C TYR A 116 -2.87 9.48 -12.11
N VAL A 117 -1.58 9.76 -11.93
CA VAL A 117 -1.05 11.13 -12.01
C VAL A 117 -1.24 11.72 -13.42
N GLN A 118 -1.12 10.90 -14.47
CA GLN A 118 -1.27 11.35 -15.85
C GLN A 118 -2.74 11.57 -16.26
N THR A 119 -3.64 10.71 -15.80
CA THR A 119 -5.04 10.70 -16.29
C THR A 119 -6.03 11.31 -15.31
N ASN A 120 -5.67 11.38 -14.03
CA ASN A 120 -6.55 11.72 -12.91
C ASN A 120 -7.85 10.88 -12.87
N ASP A 121 -7.84 9.67 -13.46
CA ASP A 121 -9.01 8.78 -13.52
C ASP A 121 -8.80 7.52 -12.66
N LEU A 122 -9.32 7.57 -11.43
CA LEU A 122 -9.30 6.41 -10.53
C LEU A 122 -10.13 5.23 -11.03
N LYS A 123 -11.18 5.45 -11.84
CA LYS A 123 -12.00 4.35 -12.37
C LYS A 123 -11.21 3.58 -13.41
N GLN A 124 -10.53 4.28 -14.31
CA GLN A 124 -9.62 3.68 -15.29
C GLN A 124 -8.47 2.96 -14.59
N CYS A 125 -7.83 3.61 -13.60
CA CYS A 125 -6.73 3.01 -12.84
C CYS A 125 -7.17 1.70 -12.15
N ARG A 126 -8.34 1.70 -11.48
CA ARG A 126 -8.92 0.47 -10.89
C ARG A 126 -9.17 -0.60 -11.94
N LYS A 127 -9.74 -0.23 -13.08
CA LYS A 127 -10.04 -1.16 -14.17
C LYS A 127 -8.78 -1.85 -14.69
N LYS A 128 -7.66 -1.12 -14.79
CA LYS A 128 -6.39 -1.61 -15.34
C LYS A 128 -5.59 -2.40 -14.31
N PHE A 129 -5.45 -1.87 -13.09
CA PHE A 129 -4.48 -2.40 -12.12
C PHE A 129 -5.09 -3.21 -10.98
N ALA A 130 -6.36 -2.99 -10.61
CA ALA A 130 -6.99 -3.57 -9.41
C ALA A 130 -8.01 -4.68 -9.72
N ARG A 131 -8.05 -5.21 -10.95
CA ARG A 131 -8.99 -6.27 -11.37
C ARG A 131 -8.46 -7.69 -11.18
N SER A 132 -7.15 -7.90 -11.30
CA SER A 132 -6.58 -9.25 -11.27
C SER A 132 -6.61 -9.81 -9.86
N ARG A 133 -7.16 -11.02 -9.71
CA ARG A 133 -7.06 -11.84 -8.50
C ARG A 133 -6.08 -13.01 -8.67
N LYS A 134 -5.42 -13.09 -9.82
CA LYS A 134 -4.45 -14.14 -10.13
C LYS A 134 -3.06 -13.62 -9.87
N ILE A 135 -2.26 -14.44 -9.19
CA ILE A 135 -0.80 -14.23 -9.09
C ILE A 135 -0.24 -14.28 -10.51
N PRO A 136 0.56 -13.29 -10.92
CA PRO A 136 1.19 -13.28 -12.24
C PRO A 136 2.18 -14.44 -12.37
N SER A 137 2.22 -15.05 -13.55
CA SER A 137 3.20 -16.07 -13.90
C SER A 137 4.56 -15.44 -14.23
N GLY A 138 5.67 -16.13 -13.93
CA GLY A 138 7.00 -15.67 -14.33
C GLY A 138 7.53 -14.50 -13.49
N LEU A 139 7.34 -14.56 -12.16
CA LEU A 139 7.96 -13.62 -11.24
C LEU A 139 9.48 -13.64 -11.40
N THR A 140 10.09 -12.46 -11.37
CA THR A 140 11.55 -12.34 -11.39
C THR A 140 12.08 -12.56 -9.98
N PRO A 141 13.03 -13.51 -9.78
CA PRO A 141 13.70 -13.66 -8.50
C PRO A 141 14.31 -12.34 -8.04
N THR A 142 14.00 -11.94 -6.82
CA THR A 142 14.45 -10.71 -6.21
C THR A 142 15.34 -11.07 -5.03
N ASP A 143 16.60 -10.66 -5.07
CA ASP A 143 17.56 -11.00 -4.01
C ASP A 143 17.35 -10.18 -2.74
N SER A 144 16.82 -8.96 -2.87
CA SER A 144 16.57 -8.05 -1.77
C SER A 144 15.60 -6.93 -2.15
N LEU A 145 14.75 -6.53 -1.20
CA LEU A 145 14.02 -5.25 -1.24
C LEU A 145 14.76 -4.11 -0.53
N ILE A 146 15.88 -4.43 0.13
CA ILE A 146 16.73 -3.46 0.79
C ILE A 146 17.56 -2.78 -0.30
N TYR A 147 17.15 -1.57 -0.61
CA TYR A 147 17.85 -0.67 -1.51
C TYR A 147 19.16 -0.21 -0.86
N PRO A 148 20.35 -0.35 -1.48
CA PRO A 148 21.31 0.73 -1.40
C PRO A 148 20.88 1.79 -2.42
N VAL A 149 20.57 3.00 -1.94
CA VAL A 149 20.66 4.15 -2.84
C VAL A 149 22.16 4.33 -3.06
N LEU A 150 22.70 3.74 -4.11
CA LEU A 150 23.92 4.30 -4.69
C LEU A 150 23.49 5.64 -5.27
N ILE A 151 23.61 6.69 -4.45
CA ILE A 151 23.67 8.06 -4.94
C ILE A 151 25.06 8.25 -5.54
N GLU A 152 25.38 7.51 -6.60
CA GLU A 152 26.50 7.88 -7.46
C GLU A 152 25.91 8.77 -8.56
N GLY A 153 26.11 10.09 -8.41
CA GLY A 153 25.84 11.05 -9.48
C GLY A 153 24.75 12.09 -9.26
N MET A 154 24.42 12.46 -8.01
CA MET A 154 23.83 13.78 -7.72
C MET A 154 24.90 14.74 -7.22
#